data_AF-A0A1F7LN76-F1
#
_entry.id   AF-A0A1F7LN76-F1
#
_cell.length_a   1.000
_cell.length_b   1.000
_cell.length_c   1.000
_cell.angle_alpha   90.00
_cell.angle_beta   90.00
_cell.angle_gamma   90.00
#
_symmetry.space_group_name_H-M   'P 1'
#
loop_
_entity.id
_entity.type
_entity.pdbx_description
1 polymer ?
#
loop_
_entity_poly.entity_id
_entity_poly.type
_entity_poly.pdbx_seq_one_letter_code
_entity_poly.pdbx_strand_id
1 'polypeptide(L)' 'MSVVLRHRGSSLLAIVEDDGRGFDVEAVLGAAPVEKRLGLFGMSERAELLGGRLSVESAPARGTTVFVEIPLPGAP' A
#
# COMPACT_ATOMS: atom_id res chain seq x y z
N MET A 1 -8.40 9.81 -8.23
CA MET A 1 -7.88 8.43 -8.05
C MET A 1 -7.11 7.95 -9.29
N SER A 2 -5.90 7.43 -9.09
CA SER A 2 -5.03 6.86 -10.14
C SER A 2 -4.41 5.53 -9.69
N VAL A 3 -4.04 4.69 -10.66
CA VAL A 3 -3.32 3.42 -10.43
C VAL A 3 -2.19 3.34 -11.43
N VAL A 4 -0.96 3.18 -10.94
CA VAL A 4 0.26 3.12 -11.74
C VAL A 4 1.00 1.84 -11.43
N LEU A 5 1.38 1.10 -12.48
CA LEU A 5 2.30 -0.04 -12.37
C LEU A 5 3.63 0.33 -13.00
N ARG A 6 4.74 0.07 -12.31
CA ARG A 6 6.09 0.29 -12.81
C ARG A 6 6.93 -0.94 -12.59
N HIS A 7 7.57 -1.41 -13.65
CA HIS A 7 8.62 -2.41 -13.55
C HIS A 7 9.92 -1.72 -13.08
N ARG A 8 10.58 -2.25 -12.05
CA ARG A 8 11.83 -1.73 -11.48
C ARG A 8 12.83 -2.87 -11.31
N GLY A 9 13.68 -3.09 -12.31
CA GLY A 9 14.68 -4.15 -12.25
C GLY A 9 14.03 -5.52 -12.07
N SER A 10 14.12 -6.09 -10.86
CA SER A 10 13.52 -7.36 -10.47
C SER A 10 12.27 -7.21 -9.59
N SER A 11 11.58 -6.06 -9.61
CA SER A 11 10.34 -5.85 -8.86
C SER A 11 9.26 -5.14 -9.69
N LEU A 12 8.01 -5.32 -9.29
CA LEU A 12 6.85 -4.55 -9.73
C LEU A 12 6.46 -3.60 -8.59
N LEU A 13 6.41 -2.31 -8.89
CA LEU A 13 5.86 -1.28 -8.02
C LEU A 13 4.46 -0.89 -8.49
N ALA A 14 3.46 -1.16 -7.67
CA ALA A 14 2.12 -0.60 -7.82
C ALA A 14 1.97 0.62 -6.92
N ILE A 15 1.38 1.69 -7.46
CA ILE A 15 1.07 2.92 -6.74
C ILE A 15 -0.41 3.21 -6.95
N VAL A 16 -1.17 3.29 -5.87
CA VAL A 16 -2.57 3.72 -5.88
C VAL A 16 -2.65 5.05 -5.18
N GLU A 17 -3.20 6.06 -5.85
CA GLU A 17 -3.35 7.40 -5.28
C GLU A 17 -4.81 7.82 -5.33
N ASP A 18 -5.32 8.39 -4.25
CA ASP A 18 -6.58 9.10 -4.20
C ASP A 18 -6.42 10.48 -3.58
N ASP A 19 -7.25 11.40 -4.04
CA ASP A 19 -7.37 12.79 -3.61
C ASP A 19 -8.48 12.97 -2.56
N GLY A 20 -8.79 11.90 -1.82
CA GLY A 20 -9.81 11.87 -0.79
C GLY A 20 -9.40 12.62 0.48
N ARG A 21 -10.11 12.32 1.58
CA ARG A 21 -9.89 13.02 2.86
C ARG A 21 -8.58 12.65 3.56
N GLY A 22 -7.91 11.59 3.14
CA GLY A 22 -6.77 11.02 3.86
C GLY A 22 -7.08 10.67 5.31
N PHE A 23 -6.06 10.22 6.04
CA PHE A 23 -6.14 9.84 7.44
C PHE A 23 -4.76 9.88 8.10
N ASP A 24 -4.73 9.86 9.43
CA ASP A 24 -3.49 9.66 10.18
C ASP A 24 -3.12 8.17 10.15
N VAL A 25 -2.02 7.85 9.48
CA VAL A 25 -1.55 6.47 9.27
C VAL A 25 -1.20 5.79 10.61
N GLU A 26 -0.52 6.48 11.51
CA GLU A 26 -0.11 5.94 12.81
C GLU A 26 -1.32 5.67 13.70
N ALA A 27 -2.29 6.58 13.71
CA ALA A 27 -3.53 6.38 14.46
C ALA A 27 -4.34 5.18 13.93
N VAL A 28 -4.40 5.02 12.61
CA VAL A 28 -5.11 3.90 11.98
C VAL A 28 -4.38 2.58 12.24
N LEU A 29 -3.07 2.50 12.04
CA LEU A 29 -2.31 1.26 12.19
C LEU A 29 -2.09 0.86 13.65
N GLY A 30 -1.92 1.82 14.57
CA GLY A 30 -1.61 1.58 15.97
C GLY A 30 -2.82 1.42 16.90
N ALA A 31 -3.92 2.13 16.65
CA ALA A 31 -4.99 2.28 17.65
C ALA A 31 -6.42 1.98 17.14
N ALA A 32 -6.64 1.85 15.83
CA ALA A 32 -7.99 1.60 15.31
C ALA A 32 -8.48 0.16 15.58
N PRO A 33 -9.80 -0.05 15.76
CA PRO A 33 -10.39 -1.39 15.78
C PRO A 33 -9.94 -2.21 14.57
N VAL A 34 -9.71 -3.51 14.76
CA VAL A 34 -9.22 -4.42 13.71
C VAL A 34 -10.10 -4.35 12.46
N GLU A 35 -11.42 -4.26 12.63
CA GLU A 35 -12.41 -4.11 11.56
C GLU A 35 -12.14 -2.94 10.62
N LYS A 36 -11.62 -1.82 11.16
CA LYS A 36 -11.29 -0.61 10.37
C LYS A 36 -9.92 -0.70 9.69
N ARG A 37 -9.09 -1.69 10.07
CA ARG A 37 -7.78 -1.96 9.47
C ARG A 37 -7.79 -3.11 8.46
N LEU A 38 -8.87 -3.89 8.35
CA LEU A 38 -8.93 -5.11 7.52
C LEU A 38 -8.47 -4.87 6.07
N GLY A 39 -8.80 -3.71 5.49
CA GLY A 39 -8.35 -3.33 4.16
C GLY A 39 -6.82 -3.26 4.06
N LEU A 40 -6.19 -2.35 4.81
CA LEU A 40 -4.73 -2.14 4.78
C LEU A 40 -3.96 -3.34 5.33
N PHE A 41 -4.48 -3.99 6.37
CA PHE A 41 -3.91 -5.19 6.95
C PHE A 41 -3.89 -6.33 5.93
N GLY A 42 -5.02 -6.63 5.30
CA GLY A 42 -5.08 -7.67 4.27
C GLY A 42 -4.27 -7.32 3.03
N MET A 43 -4.11 -6.03 2.70
CA MET A 43 -3.17 -5.61 1.64
C MET A 43 -1.71 -5.88 2.04
N SER A 44 -1.31 -5.61 3.28
CA SER A 44 0.03 -5.93 3.80
C SER A 44 0.29 -7.43 3.77
N GLU A 45 -0.62 -8.24 4.32
CA GLU A 45 -0.50 -9.70 4.34
C GLU A 45 -0.33 -10.26 2.93
N ARG A 46 -1.13 -9.79 1.96
CA ARG A 46 -1.01 -10.25 0.57
C ARG A 46 0.31 -9.83 -0.09
N ALA A 47 0.85 -8.66 0.24
CA ALA A 47 2.16 -8.26 -0.25
C ALA A 47 3.26 -9.14 0.35
N GLU A 48 3.20 -9.38 1.66
CA GLU A 48 4.15 -10.24 2.39
C GLU A 48 4.12 -11.69 1.89
N LEU A 49 2.94 -12.25 1.59
CA LEU A 49 2.79 -13.58 0.99
C LEU A 49 3.51 -13.75 -0.36
N LEU A 50 3.73 -12.64 -1.07
CA LEU A 50 4.48 -12.60 -2.33
C LEU A 50 5.95 -12.18 -2.14
N GLY A 51 6.44 -12.14 -0.90
CA GLY A 51 7.79 -11.66 -0.56
C GLY A 51 7.98 -10.17 -0.76
N GLY A 52 6.88 -9.42 -0.91
CA GLY A 52 6.87 -7.99 -1.12
C GLY A 52 6.62 -7.20 0.15
N ARG A 53 6.36 -5.90 -0.04
CA ARG A 53 6.14 -4.92 1.01
C ARG A 53 5.11 -3.90 0.60
N LEU A 54 4.44 -3.32 1.59
CA LEU A 54 3.48 -2.24 1.43
C LEU A 54 3.90 -1.05 2.30
N SER A 55 3.75 0.16 1.78
CA SER A 55 3.82 1.40 2.56
C SER A 55 2.67 2.33 2.19
N VAL A 56 2.18 3.09 3.17
CA VAL A 56 1.07 4.02 3.00
C VAL A 56 1.51 5.41 3.42
N GLU A 57 1.26 6.38 2.55
CA GLU A 57 1.38 7.79 2.86
C GLU A 57 -0.03 8.39 2.87
N SER A 58 -0.44 8.94 4.00
CA SER A 58 -1.72 9.62 4.13
C SER A 58 -1.64 10.69 5.21
N ALA A 59 -2.39 11.76 5.02
CA ALA A 59 -2.64 12.74 6.06
C ALA A 59 -4.03 13.36 5.85
N PRO A 60 -4.70 13.83 6.92
CA PRO A 60 -5.96 14.53 6.79
C PRO A 60 -5.88 15.67 5.75
N ALA A 61 -6.88 15.71 4.87
CA ALA A 61 -7.01 16.62 3.72
C ALA A 61 -5.89 16.57 2.67
N ARG A 62 -5.09 15.50 2.63
CA ARG A 62 -3.99 15.31 1.66
C ARG A 62 -4.18 14.12 0.72
N GLY A 63 -5.29 13.41 0.82
CA GLY A 63 -5.49 12.16 0.09
C GLY A 63 -4.71 10.99 0.69
N THR A 64 -4.56 9.93 -0.08
CA THR A 64 -3.81 8.73 0.30
C THR A 64 -3.02 8.20 -0.89
N THR A 65 -1.80 7.76 -0.65
CA THR A 65 -0.99 7.01 -1.60
C THR A 65 -0.58 5.69 -0.97
N VAL A 66 -0.89 4.59 -1.66
CA VAL A 66 -0.46 3.23 -1.27
C VAL A 66 0.58 2.77 -2.27
N PHE A 67 1.73 2.33 -1.74
CA PHE A 67 2.81 1.75 -2.50
C PHE A 67 2.89 0.26 -2.19
N VAL A 68 2.92 -0.57 -3.23
CA VAL A 68 3.11 -2.02 -3.10
C VAL A 68 4.27 -2.42 -4.00
N GLU A 69 5.30 -3.02 -3.42
CA GLU A 69 6.46 -3.51 -4.15
C GLU A 69 6.56 -5.02 -4.02
N ILE A 70 6.46 -5.72 -5.16
CA ILE A 70 6.50 -7.18 -5.23
C ILE A 70 7.72 -7.59 -6.05
N PRO A 71 8.62 -8.44 -5.52
CA PRO A 71 9.68 -9.06 -6.31
C PRO A 71 9.09 -9.86 -7.46
N LEU A 72 9.66 -9.73 -8.65
CA LEU A 72 9.34 -10.56 -9.79
C LEU A 72 10.35 -11.69 -9.88
N PRO A 73 9.93 -12.92 -10.22
CA PRO A 73 10.87 -13.95 -10.62
C PRO A 73 11.71 -13.41 -11.78
N GLY A 74 13.02 -13.62 -11.74
CA GLY A 74 13.88 -13.32 -12.88
C GLY A 74 13.32 -14.01 -14.12
N ALA A 75 13.31 -13.31 -15.26
CA ALA A 75 13.10 -13.99 -16.53
C ALA A 75 14.18 -15.09 -16.67
N PRO A 76 13.82 -16.30 -17.13
CA PRO A 76 14.81 -17.34 -17.43
C PRO A 76 15.84 -16.86 -18.45
#